data_AF-A0A6H1Z815-F1
#
_entry.id   AF-A0A6H1Z815-F1
#
_cell.length_a   1.000
_cell.length_b   1.000
_cell.length_c   1.000
_cell.angle_alpha   90.00
_cell.angle_beta   90.00
_cell.angle_gamma   90.00
#
_symmetry.space_group_name_H-M   'P 1'
#
loop_
_entity.id
_entity.type
_entity.pdbx_description
1 polymer ?
#
loop_
_entity_poly.entity_id
_entity_poly.type
_entity_poly.pdbx_seq_one_letter_code
_entity_poly.pdbx_strand_id
1 'polypeptide(L)'
;MTVATELVRLGDCIFKGRDGVLELPEYVMPDELNTSIPNDSTLLDESLLPLYPIGSKLRKRDGIWRYCKAGAAMSAVGFLKGNYVQCPGKAGNSVGSGFEGALYAPVSAGDTSFTIADTAATKNLYAGAYFVVYNDTDSIYEAHEVIGNDVSTGVYTTCYIADPGFKVDLTTAMGVTIYLNEYRGIRTMTGGYMSALGYAKMGITSAYHFWMQTAGRISGITGASTWPGQTQYYRDVYCNTDGSLIGYTAGYQRVGYLLARTASDYGDNFIMLQLDQ
;
A
#
# COMPACT_ATOMS: atom_id res chain seq x y z
N MET A 1 19.65 -6.32 -28.61
CA MET A 1 18.98 -7.57 -28.24
C MET A 1 18.96 -7.60 -26.72
N THR A 2 17.98 -6.94 -26.14
CA THR A 2 17.82 -6.87 -24.67
C THR A 2 17.23 -8.20 -24.24
N VAL A 3 17.98 -8.98 -23.47
CA VAL A 3 17.48 -10.23 -22.91
C VAL A 3 16.29 -9.84 -22.04
N ALA A 4 15.08 -10.27 -22.42
CA ALA A 4 13.91 -10.07 -21.59
C ALA A 4 14.23 -10.66 -20.22
N THR A 5 14.28 -9.82 -19.20
CA THR A 5 14.50 -10.25 -17.82
C THR A 5 13.34 -11.18 -17.48
N GLU A 6 13.61 -12.48 -17.43
CA GLU A 6 12.60 -13.50 -17.25
C GLU A 6 11.95 -13.28 -15.89
N LEU A 7 10.66 -12.94 -15.89
CA LEU A 7 9.85 -12.80 -14.69
C LEU A 7 9.83 -14.16 -13.99
N VAL A 8 10.41 -14.24 -12.80
CA VAL A 8 10.37 -15.47 -12.02
C VAL A 8 9.04 -15.52 -11.30
N ARG A 9 8.13 -16.37 -11.76
CA ARG A 9 6.93 -16.73 -11.00
C ARG A 9 7.38 -17.54 -9.78
N LEU A 10 7.36 -16.89 -8.62
CA LEU A 10 7.88 -17.49 -7.39
C LEU A 10 6.84 -18.34 -6.64
N GLY A 11 5.56 -18.27 -7.03
CA GLY A 11 4.45 -18.81 -6.24
C GLY A 11 4.27 -18.05 -4.92
N ASP A 12 3.54 -18.63 -3.97
CA ASP A 12 3.45 -18.11 -2.59
C ASP A 12 4.85 -18.14 -1.93
N CYS A 13 5.62 -17.07 -2.10
CA CYS A 13 6.99 -16.97 -1.61
C CYS A 13 7.01 -16.63 -0.12
N ILE A 14 6.81 -17.66 0.70
CA ILE A 14 6.75 -17.57 2.16
C ILE A 14 8.09 -18.01 2.76
N PHE A 15 8.86 -17.05 3.25
CA PHE A 15 10.11 -17.30 3.96
C PHE A 15 9.85 -17.35 5.47
N LYS A 16 10.18 -18.46 6.11
CA LYS A 16 10.00 -18.66 7.56
C LYS A 16 11.36 -18.69 8.24
N GLY A 17 11.47 -17.98 9.35
CA GLY A 17 12.67 -17.97 10.18
C GLY A 17 12.35 -17.70 11.63
N ARG A 18 13.41 -17.62 12.44
CA ARG A 18 13.29 -17.37 13.89
C ARG A 18 12.55 -16.06 14.19
N ASP A 19 12.75 -15.05 13.35
CA ASP A 19 12.29 -13.68 13.60
C ASP A 19 10.93 -13.36 12.96
N GLY A 20 10.31 -14.32 12.26
CA GLY A 20 8.98 -14.15 11.69
C GLY A 20 8.75 -14.91 10.38
N VAL A 21 7.72 -14.47 9.67
CA VAL A 21 7.33 -14.98 8.35
C VAL A 21 7.26 -13.80 7.38
N LEU A 22 8.13 -13.80 6.37
CA LEU A 22 8.13 -12.84 5.28
C LEU A 22 7.34 -13.43 4.11
N GLU A 23 6.28 -12.74 3.71
CA GLU A 23 5.47 -13.01 2.52
C GLU A 23 5.82 -11.91 1.49
N LEU A 24 6.46 -12.31 0.39
CA LEU A 24 6.64 -11.43 -0.76
C LEU A 24 5.38 -11.45 -1.64
N PRO A 25 5.14 -10.42 -2.49
CA PRO A 25 4.14 -10.51 -3.54
C PRO A 25 4.36 -11.75 -4.42
N GLU A 26 3.29 -12.29 -5.02
CA GLU A 26 3.38 -13.51 -5.86
C GLU A 26 4.38 -13.33 -7.02
N TYR A 27 4.52 -12.09 -7.48
CA TYR A 27 5.41 -11.71 -8.56
C TYR A 27 6.41 -10.66 -8.07
N VAL A 28 7.69 -11.00 -8.18
CA VAL A 28 8.80 -10.12 -7.80
C VAL A 28 9.82 -10.13 -8.93
N MET A 29 10.35 -8.97 -9.25
CA MET A 29 11.46 -8.90 -10.21
C MET A 29 12.72 -9.51 -9.58
N PRO A 30 13.51 -10.31 -10.31
CA PRO A 30 14.64 -11.06 -9.71
C PRO A 30 15.68 -10.18 -9.00
N ASP A 31 15.86 -8.95 -9.45
CA ASP A 31 16.77 -7.95 -8.88
C ASP A 31 16.24 -7.31 -7.59
N GLU A 32 14.96 -7.47 -7.28
CA GLU A 32 14.31 -7.02 -6.04
C GLU A 32 14.18 -8.14 -5.00
N LEU A 33 14.67 -9.35 -5.30
CA LEU A 33 14.51 -10.52 -4.44
C LEU A 33 15.48 -10.48 -3.24
N ASN A 34 15.00 -9.95 -2.13
CA ASN A 34 15.64 -10.12 -0.82
C ASN A 34 14.84 -11.10 0.03
N THR A 35 15.45 -12.22 0.37
CA THR A 35 14.84 -13.30 1.17
C THR A 35 15.23 -13.24 2.65
N SER A 36 16.07 -12.28 3.04
CA SER A 36 16.46 -12.10 4.44
C SER A 36 15.26 -11.62 5.25
N ILE A 37 14.98 -12.27 6.37
CA ILE A 37 13.86 -11.92 7.24
C ILE A 37 14.30 -10.75 8.14
N PRO A 38 13.60 -9.61 8.13
CA PRO A 38 13.94 -8.46 8.96
C PRO A 38 13.91 -8.81 10.47
N ASN A 39 15.00 -8.50 11.18
CA ASN A 39 15.03 -8.52 12.65
C ASN A 39 14.45 -7.22 13.24
N ASP A 40 14.38 -7.11 14.57
CA ASP A 40 13.72 -5.95 15.22
C ASP A 40 14.45 -4.64 14.99
N SER A 41 15.78 -4.65 14.83
CA SER A 41 16.55 -3.45 14.47
C SER A 41 16.15 -2.95 13.08
N THR A 42 16.08 -3.87 12.11
CA THR A 42 15.75 -3.52 10.71
C THR A 42 14.31 -3.03 10.52
N LEU A 43 13.41 -3.26 11.47
CA LEU A 43 12.06 -2.66 11.46
C LEU A 43 12.06 -1.18 11.84
N LEU A 44 13.15 -0.71 12.44
CA LEU A 44 13.37 0.66 12.87
C LEU A 44 14.48 1.33 12.05
N ASP A 45 14.74 0.80 10.86
CA ASP A 45 15.66 1.36 9.88
C ASP A 45 14.87 1.84 8.65
N GLU A 46 15.47 2.77 7.90
CA GLU A 46 15.00 3.21 6.60
C GLU A 46 16.08 3.08 5.53
N SER A 47 15.68 3.04 4.26
CA SER A 47 16.59 2.79 3.15
C SER A 47 16.24 3.64 1.92
N LEU A 48 17.25 4.24 1.29
CA LEU A 48 17.04 5.00 0.06
C LEU A 48 16.66 4.07 -1.10
N LEU A 49 17.35 2.93 -1.21
CA LEU A 49 17.07 1.90 -2.20
C LEU A 49 16.06 0.89 -1.63
N PRO A 50 15.13 0.36 -2.45
CA PRO A 50 14.19 -0.65 -1.99
C PRO A 50 14.96 -1.94 -1.62
N LEU A 51 14.71 -2.44 -0.42
CA LEU A 51 15.23 -3.75 0.03
C LEU A 51 14.25 -4.89 -0.25
N TYR A 52 12.97 -4.58 -0.42
CA TYR A 52 11.89 -5.53 -0.72
C TYR A 52 10.90 -4.84 -1.67
N PRO A 53 10.06 -5.59 -2.39
CA PRO A 53 8.91 -5.03 -3.11
C PRO A 53 7.98 -4.27 -2.17
N ILE A 54 7.46 -3.12 -2.60
CA ILE A 54 6.46 -2.37 -1.84
C ILE A 54 5.21 -3.24 -1.64
N GLY A 55 4.65 -3.23 -0.43
CA GLY A 55 3.51 -4.08 -0.05
C GLY A 55 3.89 -5.44 0.52
N SER A 56 5.18 -5.84 0.48
CA SER A 56 5.68 -7.06 1.13
C SER A 56 5.23 -7.12 2.59
N LYS A 57 4.80 -8.30 3.04
CA LYS A 57 4.23 -8.48 4.38
C LYS A 57 5.18 -9.25 5.27
N LEU A 58 5.39 -8.76 6.48
CA LEU A 58 6.14 -9.46 7.51
C LEU A 58 5.25 -9.70 8.73
N ARG A 59 5.05 -10.96 9.08
CA ARG A 59 4.37 -11.36 10.32
C ARG A 59 5.40 -11.62 11.41
N LYS A 60 5.27 -10.90 12.51
CA LYS A 60 6.04 -11.08 13.75
C LYS A 60 5.13 -11.43 14.91
N ARG A 61 5.73 -11.78 16.04
CA ARG A 61 5.01 -12.06 17.29
C ARG A 61 4.17 -10.87 17.77
N ASP A 62 4.61 -9.65 17.51
CA ASP A 62 4.00 -8.43 18.01
C ASP A 62 3.00 -7.78 17.03
N GLY A 63 3.00 -8.21 15.76
CA GLY A 63 2.13 -7.62 14.74
C GLY A 63 2.40 -8.06 13.31
N ILE A 64 1.67 -7.41 12.40
CA ILE A 64 1.84 -7.51 10.95
C ILE A 64 2.42 -6.19 10.48
N TRP A 65 3.35 -6.28 9.54
CA TRP A 65 4.10 -5.17 9.00
C TRP A 65 4.06 -5.20 7.48
N ARG A 66 4.04 -4.02 6.86
CA ARG A 66 4.09 -3.83 5.41
C ARG A 66 5.30 -3.00 5.03
N TYR A 67 6.03 -3.43 4.01
CA TYR A 67 7.14 -2.66 3.46
C TYR A 67 6.58 -1.53 2.59
N CYS A 68 6.97 -0.30 2.89
CA CYS A 68 6.34 0.90 2.37
C CYS A 68 7.38 1.83 1.74
N LYS A 69 6.89 2.80 0.95
CA LYS A 69 7.70 3.94 0.48
C LYS A 69 7.09 5.25 0.95
N ALA A 70 7.90 6.10 1.59
CA ALA A 70 7.49 7.42 2.04
C ALA A 70 7.27 8.37 0.85
N GLY A 71 6.12 9.01 0.78
CA GLY A 71 5.80 10.02 -0.24
C GLY A 71 6.28 11.43 0.11
N ALA A 72 6.63 11.65 1.38
CA ALA A 72 7.18 12.89 1.95
C ALA A 72 7.88 12.54 3.27
N ALA A 73 8.68 13.47 3.81
CA ALA A 73 9.27 13.29 5.14
C ALA A 73 8.18 13.27 6.22
N MET A 74 8.32 12.37 7.20
CA MET A 74 7.39 12.16 8.30
C MET A 74 8.14 12.22 9.63
N SER A 75 8.26 13.41 10.23
CA SER A 75 9.00 13.58 11.49
C SER A 75 8.21 13.21 12.75
N ALA A 76 6.88 13.28 12.70
CA ALA A 76 6.02 13.02 13.84
C ALA A 76 5.91 11.50 14.11
N VAL A 77 6.50 11.05 15.21
CA VAL A 77 6.34 9.68 15.74
C VAL A 77 5.05 9.62 16.57
N GLY A 78 4.43 8.45 16.70
CA GLY A 78 3.24 8.29 17.53
C GLY A 78 1.91 8.47 16.81
N PHE A 79 1.92 8.86 15.54
CA PHE A 79 0.72 9.05 14.73
C PHE A 79 0.61 7.96 13.67
N LEU A 80 -0.62 7.54 13.39
CA LEU A 80 -0.93 6.74 12.22
C LEU A 80 -0.57 7.49 10.94
N LYS A 81 -0.20 6.71 9.92
CA LYS A 81 0.16 7.17 8.59
C LYS A 81 -0.88 6.69 7.60
N GLY A 82 -1.02 7.41 6.50
CA GLY A 82 -2.00 7.10 5.48
C GLY A 82 -1.45 7.17 4.08
N ASN A 83 -2.25 6.66 3.15
CA ASN A 83 -1.95 6.69 1.72
C ASN A 83 -2.23 8.07 1.15
N TYR A 84 -1.25 8.68 0.48
CA TYR A 84 -1.44 9.94 -0.23
C TYR A 84 -1.62 9.76 -1.75
N VAL A 85 -1.52 8.53 -2.26
CA VAL A 85 -1.86 8.22 -3.65
C VAL A 85 -3.34 8.51 -3.84
N GLN A 86 -3.66 9.39 -4.78
CA GLN A 86 -5.05 9.75 -5.08
C GLN A 86 -5.65 8.80 -6.10
N CYS A 87 -6.98 8.86 -6.28
CA CYS A 87 -7.59 8.24 -7.46
C CYS A 87 -6.96 8.88 -8.72
N PRO A 88 -6.47 8.07 -9.69
CA PRO A 88 -5.98 8.58 -10.95
C PRO A 88 -7.01 9.46 -11.68
N GLY A 89 -6.52 10.35 -12.55
CA GLY A 89 -7.25 11.30 -13.41
C GLY A 89 -8.22 12.29 -12.75
N LYS A 90 -8.27 12.35 -11.41
CA LYS A 90 -8.81 13.53 -10.70
C LYS A 90 -8.03 14.79 -11.12
N ALA A 91 -8.77 15.85 -11.48
CA ALA A 91 -8.20 17.12 -11.96
C ALA A 91 -7.06 17.63 -11.06
N GLY A 92 -5.87 17.80 -11.65
CA GLY A 92 -4.69 18.32 -10.98
C GLY A 92 -3.74 17.29 -10.34
N ASN A 93 -4.02 15.98 -10.44
CA ASN A 93 -3.18 14.95 -9.80
C ASN A 93 -2.86 13.70 -10.63
N SER A 94 -2.86 13.84 -11.96
CA SER A 94 -2.50 12.75 -12.89
C SER A 94 -1.03 12.31 -12.79
N VAL A 95 -0.13 13.17 -12.30
CA VAL A 95 1.29 12.84 -12.18
C VAL A 95 1.59 12.28 -10.79
N GLY A 96 1.75 10.96 -10.70
CA GLY A 96 2.23 10.27 -9.49
C GLY A 96 1.18 9.53 -8.66
N SER A 97 -0.09 9.57 -9.06
CA SER A 97 -1.18 8.81 -8.40
C SER A 97 -1.60 7.53 -9.15
N GLY A 98 -1.05 7.31 -10.34
CA GLY A 98 -1.37 6.18 -11.21
C GLY A 98 -1.61 6.62 -12.64
N PHE A 99 -2.46 5.89 -13.36
CA PHE A 99 -2.86 6.20 -14.74
C PHE A 99 -4.38 6.14 -14.88
N GLU A 100 -4.97 7.06 -15.65
CA GLU A 100 -6.35 6.96 -16.13
C GLU A 100 -6.37 7.36 -17.60
N GLY A 101 -7.04 6.56 -18.43
CA GLY A 101 -7.10 6.81 -19.87
C GLY A 101 -7.65 5.62 -20.63
N ALA A 102 -7.20 5.45 -21.86
CA ALA A 102 -7.55 4.30 -22.70
C ALA A 102 -6.33 3.40 -22.91
N LEU A 103 -6.59 2.15 -23.31
CA LEU A 103 -5.54 1.28 -23.86
C LEU A 103 -4.99 1.87 -25.15
N TYR A 104 -3.67 1.76 -25.34
CA TYR A 104 -3.04 2.19 -26.59
C TYR A 104 -3.32 1.22 -27.75
N ALA A 105 -3.36 -0.08 -27.46
CA ALA A 105 -3.59 -1.14 -28.42
C ALA A 105 -4.64 -2.13 -27.87
N PRO A 106 -5.40 -2.81 -28.74
CA PRO A 106 -6.25 -3.90 -28.30
C PRO A 106 -5.42 -5.02 -27.68
N VAL A 107 -6.03 -5.75 -26.77
CA VAL A 107 -5.41 -6.86 -26.04
C VAL A 107 -6.32 -8.07 -26.16
N SER A 108 -5.77 -9.25 -26.44
CA SER A 108 -6.57 -10.46 -26.58
C SER A 108 -6.72 -11.20 -25.25
N ALA A 109 -7.79 -11.98 -25.12
CA ALA A 109 -7.96 -12.90 -24.00
C ALA A 109 -6.74 -13.84 -23.89
N GLY A 110 -6.22 -13.99 -22.68
CA GLY A 110 -5.02 -14.76 -22.35
C GLY A 110 -3.71 -13.98 -22.44
N ASP A 111 -3.70 -12.78 -23.03
CA ASP A 111 -2.50 -11.93 -22.99
C ASP A 111 -2.17 -11.52 -21.55
N THR A 112 -0.88 -11.41 -21.25
CA THR A 112 -0.36 -11.01 -19.93
C THR A 112 0.33 -9.64 -19.95
N SER A 113 0.15 -8.88 -21.04
CA SER A 113 0.71 -7.55 -21.16
C SER A 113 -0.25 -6.60 -21.88
N PHE A 114 -0.15 -5.32 -21.56
CA PHE A 114 -0.94 -4.26 -22.17
C PHE A 114 -0.10 -2.98 -22.24
N THR A 115 -0.51 -2.04 -23.10
CA THR A 115 0.23 -0.79 -23.30
C THR A 115 -0.65 0.42 -23.06
N ILE A 116 -0.11 1.40 -22.33
CA ILE A 116 -0.78 2.67 -21.99
C ILE A 116 0.05 3.86 -22.50
N ALA A 117 -0.62 4.99 -22.69
CA ALA A 117 -0.01 6.25 -23.11
C ALA A 117 0.63 7.03 -21.94
N ASP A 118 1.45 6.35 -21.14
CA ASP A 118 2.27 7.01 -20.12
C ASP A 118 3.66 7.32 -20.69
N THR A 119 3.97 8.62 -20.77
CA THR A 119 5.20 9.17 -21.36
C THR A 119 6.37 9.27 -20.38
N ALA A 120 6.16 8.99 -19.09
CA ALA A 120 7.14 9.25 -18.04
C ALA A 120 7.30 8.10 -17.03
N ALA A 121 6.66 6.95 -17.24
CA ALA A 121 6.80 5.80 -16.36
C ALA A 121 8.27 5.37 -16.22
N THR A 122 8.73 5.25 -14.99
CA THR A 122 9.98 4.56 -14.67
C THR A 122 9.74 3.05 -14.65
N LYS A 123 10.82 2.26 -14.77
CA LYS A 123 10.75 0.80 -14.56
C LYS A 123 10.06 0.51 -13.22
N ASN A 124 9.12 -0.45 -13.24
CA ASN A 124 8.37 -0.90 -12.06
C ASN A 124 7.64 0.21 -11.27
N LEU A 125 7.30 1.33 -11.92
CA LEU A 125 6.39 2.33 -11.36
C LEU A 125 5.07 1.69 -10.91
N TYR A 126 4.54 0.77 -11.72
CA TYR A 126 3.25 0.11 -11.52
C TYR A 126 3.35 -1.27 -10.88
N ALA A 127 4.51 -1.70 -10.38
CA ALA A 127 4.62 -2.99 -9.70
C ALA A 127 3.76 -3.01 -8.42
N GLY A 128 2.97 -4.08 -8.25
CA GLY A 128 2.01 -4.25 -7.15
C GLY A 128 0.81 -3.28 -7.22
N ALA A 129 0.58 -2.65 -8.37
CA ALA A 129 -0.59 -1.81 -8.64
C ALA A 129 -1.79 -2.67 -9.07
N TYR A 130 -2.99 -2.10 -9.09
CA TYR A 130 -4.17 -2.73 -9.68
C TYR A 130 -4.61 -1.99 -10.94
N PHE A 131 -4.63 -2.72 -12.06
CA PHE A 131 -5.22 -2.30 -13.33
C PHE A 131 -6.69 -2.68 -13.34
N VAL A 132 -7.57 -1.70 -13.54
CA VAL A 132 -9.02 -1.87 -13.59
C VAL A 132 -9.53 -1.41 -14.95
N VAL A 133 -10.32 -2.27 -15.60
CA VAL A 133 -11.01 -1.96 -16.85
C VAL A 133 -12.45 -1.60 -16.56
N TYR A 134 -12.92 -0.52 -17.17
CA TYR A 134 -14.31 -0.09 -17.17
C TYR A 134 -14.84 -0.20 -18.60
N ASN A 135 -15.73 -1.16 -18.83
CA ASN A 135 -16.51 -1.21 -20.05
C ASN A 135 -18.00 -1.12 -19.69
N ASP A 136 -18.57 0.05 -19.95
CA ASP A 136 -19.98 0.36 -19.72
C ASP A 136 -20.90 -0.35 -20.73
N THR A 137 -20.42 -0.56 -21.95
CA THR A 137 -21.18 -1.13 -23.06
C THR A 137 -21.43 -2.62 -22.84
N ASP A 138 -20.41 -3.37 -22.42
CA ASP A 138 -20.53 -4.81 -22.17
C ASP A 138 -20.66 -5.16 -20.68
N SER A 139 -20.70 -4.15 -19.80
CA SER A 139 -20.72 -4.32 -18.33
C SER A 139 -19.57 -5.19 -17.80
N ILE A 140 -18.41 -5.11 -18.44
CA ILE A 140 -17.22 -5.87 -18.06
C ILE A 140 -16.41 -5.03 -17.07
N TYR A 141 -16.21 -5.59 -15.88
CA TYR A 141 -15.36 -5.04 -14.84
C TYR A 141 -14.33 -6.12 -14.47
N GLU A 142 -13.08 -5.87 -14.82
CA GLU A 142 -11.97 -6.74 -14.47
C GLU A 142 -10.91 -5.93 -13.74
N ALA A 143 -10.32 -6.56 -12.73
CA ALA A 143 -9.19 -6.03 -11.99
C ALA A 143 -8.05 -7.05 -12.04
N HIS A 144 -6.86 -6.57 -12.37
CA HIS A 144 -5.65 -7.36 -12.52
C HIS A 144 -4.52 -6.73 -11.71
N GLU A 145 -3.74 -7.54 -11.01
CA GLU A 145 -2.51 -7.06 -10.39
C GLU A 145 -1.46 -6.82 -11.48
N VAL A 146 -0.84 -5.64 -11.45
CA VAL A 146 0.26 -5.29 -12.34
C VAL A 146 1.56 -5.72 -11.68
N ILE A 147 2.24 -6.68 -12.29
CA ILE A 147 3.46 -7.28 -11.75
C ILE A 147 4.70 -6.45 -12.08
N GLY A 148 4.58 -5.52 -13.03
CA GLY A 148 5.62 -4.57 -13.38
C GLY A 148 5.32 -3.83 -14.68
N ASN A 149 6.24 -2.95 -15.06
CA ASN A 149 6.18 -2.22 -16.32
C ASN A 149 7.59 -1.90 -16.82
N ASP A 150 7.71 -1.64 -18.11
CA ASP A 150 8.93 -1.13 -18.73
C ASP A 150 9.11 0.38 -18.50
N VAL A 151 10.34 0.87 -18.74
CA VAL A 151 10.57 2.31 -18.82
C VAL A 151 9.79 2.86 -20.02
N SER A 152 9.12 4.00 -19.84
CA SER A 152 8.41 4.65 -20.93
C SER A 152 9.33 4.93 -22.12
N THR A 153 8.79 4.74 -23.32
CA THR A 153 9.44 5.11 -24.60
C THR A 153 9.36 6.62 -24.89
N GLY A 154 8.87 7.42 -23.94
CA GLY A 154 8.52 8.83 -24.12
C GLY A 154 7.11 9.02 -24.71
N VAL A 155 6.45 7.93 -25.11
CA VAL A 155 5.08 7.93 -25.63
C VAL A 155 4.24 6.86 -24.93
N TYR A 156 4.78 5.65 -24.81
CA TYR A 156 4.06 4.50 -24.29
C TYR A 156 4.85 3.76 -23.22
N THR A 157 4.10 3.08 -22.36
CA THR A 157 4.60 2.16 -21.34
C THR A 157 3.88 0.83 -21.47
N THR A 158 4.64 -0.26 -21.56
CA THR A 158 4.10 -1.62 -21.50
C THR A 158 4.10 -2.11 -20.06
N CYS A 159 2.93 -2.55 -19.61
CA CYS A 159 2.68 -3.11 -18.30
C CYS A 159 2.39 -4.61 -18.42
N TYR A 160 2.70 -5.35 -17.37
CA TYR A 160 2.54 -6.79 -17.30
C TYR A 160 1.59 -7.15 -16.16
N ILE A 161 0.77 -8.18 -16.37
CA ILE A 161 -0.14 -8.73 -15.36
C ILE A 161 0.17 -10.20 -15.08
N ALA A 162 -0.30 -10.67 -13.93
CA ALA A 162 -0.21 -12.06 -13.53
C ALA A 162 -0.97 -13.03 -14.45
N ASP A 163 -0.59 -14.31 -14.40
CA ASP A 163 -1.40 -15.39 -14.98
C ASP A 163 -2.77 -15.44 -14.26
N PRO A 164 -3.87 -15.79 -14.96
CA PRO A 164 -3.94 -16.34 -16.31
C PRO A 164 -4.04 -15.29 -17.44
N GLY A 165 -3.74 -14.02 -17.18
CA GLY A 165 -3.93 -12.93 -18.16
C GLY A 165 -5.37 -12.44 -18.25
N PHE A 166 -5.69 -11.71 -19.31
CA PHE A 166 -7.03 -11.13 -19.54
C PHE A 166 -8.08 -12.21 -19.82
N LYS A 167 -9.29 -12.08 -19.26
CA LYS A 167 -10.35 -13.09 -19.48
C LYS A 167 -11.11 -12.88 -20.80
N VAL A 168 -11.07 -11.67 -21.32
CA VAL A 168 -11.77 -11.23 -22.53
C VAL A 168 -10.87 -10.34 -23.37
N ASP A 169 -11.23 -10.16 -24.63
CA ASP A 169 -10.58 -9.18 -25.49
C ASP A 169 -10.90 -7.75 -25.01
N LEU A 170 -9.87 -6.92 -24.93
CA LEU A 170 -9.98 -5.50 -24.61
C LEU A 170 -9.73 -4.66 -25.85
N THR A 171 -10.49 -3.59 -26.02
CA THR A 171 -10.33 -2.66 -27.14
C THR A 171 -9.78 -1.31 -26.68
N THR A 172 -9.26 -0.52 -27.61
CA THR A 172 -8.78 0.85 -27.32
C THR A 172 -9.89 1.84 -26.96
N ALA A 173 -11.16 1.44 -27.05
CA ALA A 173 -12.28 2.26 -26.62
C ALA A 173 -12.58 2.14 -25.12
N MET A 174 -12.05 1.10 -24.46
CA MET A 174 -12.32 0.87 -23.04
C MET A 174 -11.51 1.82 -22.15
N GLY A 175 -12.19 2.39 -21.16
CA GLY A 175 -11.55 3.19 -20.11
C GLY A 175 -10.79 2.27 -19.16
N VAL A 176 -9.58 2.67 -18.79
CA VAL A 176 -8.73 1.92 -17.87
C VAL A 176 -8.17 2.84 -16.80
N THR A 177 -7.99 2.28 -15.60
CA THR A 177 -7.35 2.97 -14.48
C THR A 177 -6.33 2.05 -13.84
N ILE A 178 -5.13 2.56 -13.57
CA ILE A 178 -4.11 1.86 -12.77
C ILE A 178 -3.96 2.58 -11.44
N TYR A 179 -4.40 1.93 -10.36
CA TYR A 179 -4.22 2.37 -8.99
C TYR A 179 -2.87 1.89 -8.48
N LEU A 180 -1.95 2.81 -8.16
CA LEU A 180 -0.66 2.42 -7.58
C LEU A 180 -0.85 1.68 -6.25
N ASN A 181 0.12 0.84 -5.90
CA ASN A 181 0.16 0.15 -4.62
C ASN A 181 -0.09 1.12 -3.45
N GLU A 182 -0.99 0.78 -2.55
CA GLU A 182 -1.44 1.63 -1.45
C GLU A 182 -0.35 1.92 -0.40
N TYR A 183 0.68 1.07 -0.34
CA TYR A 183 1.87 1.26 0.50
C TYR A 183 2.95 2.12 -0.17
N ARG A 184 2.67 2.64 -1.37
CA ARG A 184 3.46 3.66 -2.04
C ARG A 184 2.97 5.03 -1.60
N GLY A 185 3.88 5.96 -1.34
CA GLY A 185 3.50 7.33 -1.06
C GLY A 185 2.89 7.54 0.33
N ILE A 186 3.31 6.75 1.32
CA ILE A 186 2.88 6.91 2.72
C ILE A 186 3.29 8.29 3.25
N ARG A 187 2.37 8.98 3.93
CA ARG A 187 2.60 10.31 4.50
C ARG A 187 1.97 10.44 5.89
N THR A 188 2.37 11.50 6.60
CA THR A 188 1.65 11.98 7.79
C THR A 188 0.23 12.37 7.39
N MET A 189 -0.75 11.90 8.15
CA MET A 189 -2.14 12.27 7.95
C MET A 189 -2.31 13.76 8.27
N THR A 190 -2.94 14.50 7.37
CA THR A 190 -3.10 15.96 7.47
C THR A 190 -4.46 16.38 6.92
N GLY A 191 -5.54 15.99 7.59
CA GLY A 191 -6.89 16.31 7.12
C GLY A 191 -7.28 15.57 5.83
N GLY A 192 -8.55 15.71 5.45
CA GLY A 192 -9.05 15.29 4.13
C GLY A 192 -9.47 13.82 4.00
N TYR A 193 -9.62 13.38 2.75
CA TYR A 193 -10.12 12.05 2.35
C TYR A 193 -8.99 11.01 2.29
N MET A 194 -8.33 10.77 3.43
CA MET A 194 -7.23 9.81 3.56
C MET A 194 -7.58 8.70 4.54
N SER A 195 -7.28 7.46 4.19
CA SER A 195 -7.35 6.31 5.09
C SER A 195 -6.03 6.10 5.83
N ALA A 196 -6.11 5.85 7.14
CA ALA A 196 -5.02 5.30 7.92
C ALA A 196 -4.69 3.89 7.42
N LEU A 197 -3.41 3.64 7.18
CA LEU A 197 -2.89 2.35 6.74
C LEU A 197 -2.02 1.66 7.78
N GLY A 198 -1.38 2.42 8.66
CA GLY A 198 -0.51 1.81 9.67
C GLY A 198 0.19 2.81 10.57
N TYR A 199 1.11 2.28 11.36
CA TYR A 199 1.86 3.00 12.37
C TYR A 199 3.36 2.91 12.07
N ALA A 200 3.99 4.06 11.84
CA ALA A 200 5.44 4.16 11.74
C ALA A 200 6.04 4.40 13.14
N LYS A 201 6.94 3.51 13.58
CA LYS A 201 7.57 3.59 14.92
C LYS A 201 8.68 4.64 15.03
N MET A 202 9.07 5.25 13.91
CA MET A 202 10.15 6.24 13.81
C MET A 202 9.79 7.32 12.79
N GLY A 203 10.58 8.40 12.78
CA GLY A 203 10.51 9.38 11.70
C GLY A 203 11.13 8.83 10.41
N ILE A 204 10.58 9.20 9.25
CA ILE A 204 10.99 8.68 7.95
C ILE A 204 11.36 9.82 6.99
N THR A 205 12.47 9.67 6.28
CA THR A 205 12.97 10.58 5.25
C THR A 205 12.12 10.46 3.97
N SER A 206 11.96 11.56 3.25
CA SER A 206 11.19 11.58 1.99
C SER A 206 11.77 10.61 0.97
N ALA A 207 10.91 9.85 0.29
CA ALA A 207 11.25 8.84 -0.73
C ALA A 207 11.97 7.58 -0.21
N TYR A 208 12.24 7.47 1.09
CA TYR A 208 12.86 6.27 1.67
C TYR A 208 11.83 5.16 1.88
N HIS A 209 12.35 3.93 1.98
CA HIS A 209 11.58 2.73 2.20
C HIS A 209 11.77 2.24 3.64
N PHE A 210 10.69 1.72 4.24
CA PHE A 210 10.63 1.38 5.66
C PHE A 210 9.53 0.36 5.94
N TRP A 211 9.55 -0.24 7.13
CA TRP A 211 8.49 -1.13 7.61
C TRP A 211 7.45 -0.36 8.44
N MET A 212 6.19 -0.50 8.09
CA MET A 212 5.06 0.11 8.81
C MET A 212 4.21 -0.99 9.47
N GLN A 213 3.88 -0.85 10.75
CA GLN A 213 3.04 -1.82 11.44
C GLN A 213 1.56 -1.58 11.06
N THR A 214 0.88 -2.59 10.53
CA THR A 214 -0.52 -2.52 10.05
C THR A 214 -1.48 -3.30 10.94
N ALA A 215 -0.98 -4.24 11.74
CA ALA A 215 -1.73 -4.88 12.80
C ALA A 215 -0.86 -5.21 14.01
N GLY A 216 -1.49 -5.47 15.16
CA GLY A 216 -0.80 -5.83 16.40
C GLY A 216 -0.78 -4.71 17.43
N ARG A 217 0.04 -4.87 18.47
CA ARG A 217 0.00 -3.98 19.64
C ARG A 217 0.78 -2.70 19.36
N ILE A 218 0.17 -1.54 19.61
CA ILE A 218 0.82 -0.22 19.51
C ILE A 218 0.43 0.67 20.69
N SER A 219 1.28 1.64 21.02
CA SER A 219 0.96 2.80 21.86
C SER A 219 1.26 4.06 21.07
N GLY A 220 0.25 4.91 20.86
CA GLY A 220 0.33 6.10 20.01
C GLY A 220 -0.07 7.39 20.73
N ILE A 221 -0.01 8.51 20.03
CA ILE A 221 -0.49 9.80 20.52
C ILE A 221 -2.01 9.82 20.47
N THR A 222 -2.63 10.34 21.52
CA THR A 222 -4.08 10.55 21.60
C THR A 222 -4.46 11.97 21.21
N GLY A 223 -5.60 12.13 20.54
CA GLY A 223 -6.17 13.43 20.19
C GLY A 223 -6.66 14.17 21.44
N ALA A 224 -6.54 15.51 21.44
CA ALA A 224 -6.63 16.36 22.64
C ALA A 224 -7.97 16.38 23.41
N SER A 225 -9.00 15.63 23.02
CA SER A 225 -10.32 15.68 23.66
C SER A 225 -11.04 14.35 23.83
N THR A 226 -10.52 13.23 23.31
CA THR A 226 -11.18 11.92 23.44
C THR A 226 -10.16 10.80 23.61
N TRP A 227 -10.01 10.31 24.84
CA TRP A 227 -9.16 9.14 25.07
C TRP A 227 -9.91 7.85 24.73
N PRO A 228 -9.28 6.89 24.03
CA PRO A 228 -9.86 5.58 23.88
C PRO A 228 -10.19 4.94 25.24
N GLY A 229 -11.42 4.46 25.41
CA GLY A 229 -11.89 3.86 26.66
C GLY A 229 -12.31 4.82 27.77
N GLN A 230 -12.31 6.14 27.53
CA GLN A 230 -12.79 7.14 28.49
C GLN A 230 -14.30 7.01 28.75
N THR A 231 -15.08 6.78 27.69
CA THR A 231 -16.52 6.51 27.78
C THR A 231 -16.77 5.05 28.11
N GLN A 232 -17.65 4.81 29.09
CA GLN A 232 -18.02 3.45 29.49
C GLN A 232 -18.49 2.63 28.28
N TYR A 233 -18.01 1.40 28.19
CA TYR A 233 -18.32 0.43 27.13
C TYR A 233 -17.75 0.73 25.72
N TYR A 234 -17.15 1.88 25.47
CA TYR A 234 -16.53 2.17 24.18
C TYR A 234 -15.10 1.69 24.12
N ARG A 235 -14.90 0.54 23.46
CA ARG A 235 -13.59 -0.12 23.30
C ARG A 235 -12.99 0.01 21.93
N ASP A 236 -13.77 0.35 20.92
CA ASP A 236 -13.26 0.63 19.58
C ASP A 236 -12.42 1.91 19.58
N VAL A 237 -11.33 1.86 18.83
CA VAL A 237 -10.40 2.96 18.66
C VAL A 237 -10.50 3.43 17.21
N TYR A 238 -10.50 4.75 17.05
CA TYR A 238 -10.62 5.42 15.77
C TYR A 238 -9.37 6.28 15.51
N CYS A 239 -9.14 6.60 14.24
CA CYS A 239 -8.09 7.50 13.81
C CYS A 239 -8.67 8.89 13.55
N ASN A 240 -8.10 9.92 14.17
CA ASN A 240 -8.39 11.31 13.87
C ASN A 240 -7.74 11.73 12.54
N THR A 241 -8.14 12.89 12.02
CA THR A 241 -7.68 13.42 10.74
C THR A 241 -6.17 13.69 10.64
N ASP A 242 -5.47 13.78 11.78
CA ASP A 242 -4.02 13.95 11.88
C ASP A 242 -3.26 12.64 12.16
N GLY A 243 -3.98 11.51 12.26
CA GLY A 243 -3.40 10.21 12.60
C GLY A 243 -3.37 9.88 14.08
N SER A 244 -3.83 10.77 14.97
CA SER A 244 -3.89 10.48 16.41
C SER A 244 -5.02 9.50 16.74
N LEU A 245 -4.83 8.76 17.84
CA LEU A 245 -5.82 7.82 18.36
C LEU A 245 -6.93 8.57 19.11
N ILE A 246 -8.18 8.21 18.84
CA ILE A 246 -9.35 8.79 19.50
C ILE A 246 -10.35 7.69 19.89
N GLY A 247 -11.17 7.98 20.90
CA GLY A 247 -12.35 7.19 21.23
C GLY A 247 -13.45 7.26 20.15
N TYR A 248 -14.51 6.48 20.33
CA TYR A 248 -15.65 6.42 19.39
C TYR A 248 -16.14 7.80 18.98
N THR A 249 -16.07 8.06 17.68
CA THR A 249 -16.62 9.28 17.06
C THR A 249 -17.14 8.92 15.67
N ALA A 250 -18.41 9.20 15.39
CA ALA A 250 -19.02 8.92 14.09
C ALA A 250 -18.26 9.63 12.95
N GLY A 251 -18.11 8.96 11.81
CA GLY A 251 -17.45 9.50 10.62
C GLY A 251 -15.93 9.31 10.56
N TYR A 252 -15.30 8.80 11.62
CA TYR A 252 -13.87 8.47 11.63
C TYR A 252 -13.64 7.00 11.28
N GLN A 253 -12.44 6.68 10.77
CA GLN A 253 -12.05 5.31 10.47
C GLN A 253 -11.77 4.54 11.77
N ARG A 254 -12.41 3.38 11.95
CA ARG A 254 -12.06 2.43 13.01
C ARG A 254 -10.72 1.78 12.69
N VAL A 255 -9.80 1.78 13.64
CA VAL A 255 -8.43 1.24 13.45
C VAL A 255 -8.10 0.09 14.38
N GLY A 256 -8.88 -0.15 15.42
CA GLY A 256 -8.62 -1.22 16.37
C GLY A 256 -9.48 -1.18 17.62
N TYR A 257 -8.96 -1.73 18.70
CA TYR A 257 -9.61 -1.74 20.01
C TYR A 257 -8.62 -1.62 21.18
N LEU A 258 -9.11 -1.13 22.32
CA LEU A 258 -8.33 -0.97 23.54
C LEU A 258 -8.03 -2.31 24.22
N LEU A 259 -6.79 -2.50 24.67
CA LEU A 259 -6.38 -3.74 25.35
C LEU A 259 -6.66 -3.74 26.84
N ALA A 260 -6.41 -2.60 27.50
CA ALA A 260 -6.55 -2.48 28.94
C ALA A 260 -7.99 -2.21 29.36
N ARG A 261 -8.35 -2.66 30.57
CA ARG A 261 -9.52 -2.14 31.27
C ARG A 261 -9.23 -0.71 31.71
N THR A 262 -10.18 0.18 31.44
CA THR A 262 -10.19 1.57 31.92
C THR A 262 -11.18 1.78 33.06
N ALA A 263 -11.05 2.91 33.77
CA ALA A 263 -11.93 3.35 34.86
C ALA A 263 -12.65 4.67 34.47
N SER A 264 -13.63 5.10 35.28
CA SER A 264 -14.45 6.29 35.00
C SER A 264 -13.57 7.51 34.69
N ASP A 265 -13.81 8.10 33.52
CA ASP A 265 -13.10 9.28 32.99
C ASP A 265 -11.60 9.09 32.73
N TYR A 266 -11.14 7.85 32.63
CA TYR A 266 -9.76 7.52 32.26
C TYR A 266 -9.72 6.69 30.97
N GLY A 267 -8.82 7.02 30.05
CA GLY A 267 -8.58 6.23 28.84
C GLY A 267 -7.13 5.75 28.73
N ASP A 268 -6.82 5.04 27.66
CA ASP A 268 -5.48 4.51 27.40
C ASP A 268 -5.16 4.63 25.90
N ASN A 269 -3.88 4.63 25.55
CA ASN A 269 -3.39 4.68 24.19
C ASN A 269 -2.79 3.35 23.73
N PHE A 270 -2.77 2.33 24.59
CA PHE A 270 -2.31 0.99 24.25
C PHE A 270 -3.43 0.14 23.62
N ILE A 271 -3.31 -0.09 22.32
CA ILE A 271 -4.38 -0.69 21.51
C ILE A 271 -3.89 -1.93 20.75
N MET A 272 -4.84 -2.73 20.28
CA MET A 272 -4.65 -3.68 19.20
C MET A 272 -5.06 -3.02 17.87
N LEU A 273 -4.08 -2.72 17.01
CA LEU A 273 -4.29 -2.26 15.65
C LEU A 273 -4.81 -3.40 14.75
N GLN A 274 -5.77 -3.08 13.88
CA GLN A 274 -6.49 -4.04 13.04
C GLN A 274 -6.69 -3.51 11.60
N LEU A 275 -5.66 -2.92 10.97
CA LEU A 275 -5.77 -2.39 9.60
C LEU A 275 -5.47 -3.43 8.50
N ASP A 276 -4.94 -4.59 8.88
CA ASP A 276 -4.50 -5.67 7.97
C ASP A 276 -4.73 -7.01 8.70
N GLN A 277 -5.99 -7.47 8.76
CA GLN A 277 -6.40 -8.70 9.47
C GLN A 277 -6.82 -9.81 8.51
#